data_AF-A0A842HDD7-F1
#
_entry.id   AF-A0A842HDD7-F1
#
_cell.length_a   1.000
_cell.length_b   1.000
_cell.length_c   1.000
_cell.angle_alpha   90.00
_cell.angle_beta   90.00
_cell.angle_gamma   90.00
#
_symmetry.space_group_name_H-M   'P 1'
#
loop_
_entity.id
_entity.type
_entity.pdbx_description
1 polymer ?
#
loop_
_entity_poly.entity_id
_entity_poly.type
_entity_poly.pdbx_seq_one_letter_code
_entity_poly.pdbx_strand_id
1 'polypeptide(L)'
;MIRTLVPIALMLVATHISSGQQDDPPQFLGAPDASRAVNNRAVTMVSSLAVTPGGRLWATWYAGVTPAEDDNNYVVLATSGDDGATWKEVLVADPDAEGPVRAFDPEIWLAPDGNLYWIWAQTLGHNGAISGVWALKITNPEDPEPSYEQPVRWTDGVMMCKPLVLSTGEWVLPVSTWRTQDDSARMVVSTDGGKTWSVRGACNVPKDVRSFDEHMFVEREDGSLWLLARTKYGMGESISTDRGETWPELTPSAIAHTSSRFFIHRLDSGNLLLVKHGPISEKTGRSHLMAFISTDDGRTWSDGLLLDERETISYPDGQQGPDGTITITYDFSRTGEREILLASFREEDAMAGENVSGEVKLRQLISKGSGGQPKKPAPGEQPSSNAGGAALIKAPAGTFALGGLETAECAPGIKIFTDRAYPMMDTPDALRGFQLVRVPLGGRKELVCEQAGMLYFLTPRPNRNKDSQSATLEAQGFKAVALPEFQLFGPKLAQNYCTLYQKHCEAGEKINIGAWAVPLFLAE
;
A
#
# COMPACT_ATOMS: atom_id res chain seq x y z
N MET A 1 22.88 -26.13 57.01
CA MET A 1 22.28 -25.17 56.05
C MET A 1 22.91 -25.42 54.69
N ILE A 2 22.27 -26.22 53.84
CA ILE A 2 22.70 -26.45 52.46
C ILE A 2 21.46 -26.13 51.61
N ARG A 3 21.51 -25.00 50.89
CA ARG A 3 20.46 -24.60 49.96
C ARG A 3 20.74 -25.27 48.61
N THR A 4 19.86 -26.17 48.21
CA THR A 4 19.85 -26.80 46.90
C THR A 4 19.35 -25.78 45.86
N LEU A 5 20.17 -25.45 44.88
CA LEU A 5 19.80 -24.66 43.70
C LEU A 5 19.17 -25.61 42.66
N VAL A 6 17.92 -25.35 42.30
CA VAL A 6 17.24 -25.96 41.13
C VAL A 6 17.47 -25.03 39.94
N PRO A 7 17.98 -25.50 38.79
CA PRO A 7 18.05 -24.66 37.61
C PRO A 7 16.66 -24.63 36.95
N ILE A 8 16.07 -23.45 36.88
CA ILE A 8 14.90 -23.18 36.04
C ILE A 8 15.41 -23.12 34.60
N ALA A 9 15.16 -24.18 33.83
CA ALA A 9 15.30 -24.15 32.39
C ALA A 9 14.21 -23.23 31.82
N LEU A 10 14.62 -22.04 31.36
CA LEU A 10 13.79 -21.19 30.52
C LEU A 10 13.60 -21.93 29.17
N MET A 11 12.48 -22.64 29.02
CA MET A 11 12.03 -23.11 27.71
C MET A 11 11.58 -21.88 26.94
N LEU A 12 12.47 -21.30 26.13
CA LEU A 12 12.03 -20.50 24.98
C LEU A 12 11.29 -21.46 24.05
N VAL A 13 9.95 -21.39 24.07
CA VAL A 13 9.15 -21.89 22.96
C VAL A 13 9.36 -20.90 21.83
N ALA A 14 10.41 -21.11 21.03
CA ALA A 14 10.43 -20.60 19.68
C ALA A 14 9.35 -21.36 18.93
N THR A 15 8.19 -20.75 18.73
CA THR A 15 7.22 -21.23 17.74
C THR A 15 7.93 -21.20 16.39
N HIS A 16 8.36 -22.37 15.93
CA HIS A 16 8.64 -22.55 14.52
C HIS A 16 7.32 -22.34 13.79
N ILE A 17 7.13 -21.15 13.22
CA ILE A 17 6.09 -20.90 12.22
C ILE A 17 6.44 -21.82 11.06
N SER A 18 5.66 -22.89 10.94
CA SER A 18 5.70 -23.78 9.78
C SER A 18 5.43 -22.95 8.54
N SER A 19 6.30 -23.07 7.53
CA SER A 19 6.14 -22.43 6.22
C SER A 19 4.86 -22.83 5.48
N GLY A 20 4.01 -23.71 6.04
CA GLY A 20 2.75 -24.17 5.44
C GLY A 20 1.48 -23.43 5.87
N GLN A 21 1.50 -22.57 6.90
CA GLN A 21 0.25 -21.97 7.42
C GLN A 21 -0.46 -21.05 6.40
N GLN A 22 0.27 -20.41 5.48
CA GLN A 22 -0.33 -19.61 4.41
C GLN A 22 -0.97 -20.45 3.29
N ASP A 23 -0.62 -21.74 3.22
CA ASP A 23 -1.12 -22.70 2.24
C ASP A 23 -2.37 -23.46 2.76
N ASP A 24 -2.72 -23.25 4.03
CA ASP A 24 -3.95 -23.77 4.63
C ASP A 24 -5.14 -22.83 4.32
N PRO A 25 -6.37 -23.38 4.22
CA PRO A 25 -7.58 -22.55 4.10
C PRO A 25 -7.74 -21.64 5.32
N PRO A 26 -8.51 -20.54 5.19
CA PRO A 26 -8.64 -19.59 6.28
C PRO A 26 -9.21 -20.24 7.54
N GLN A 27 -8.62 -19.95 8.70
CA GLN A 27 -9.05 -20.51 9.99
C GLN A 27 -10.45 -20.04 10.40
N PHE A 28 -10.82 -18.82 10.01
CA PHE A 28 -12.17 -18.30 10.20
C PHE A 28 -12.84 -18.04 8.86
N LEU A 29 -14.00 -18.68 8.67
CA LEU A 29 -14.91 -18.47 7.56
C LEU A 29 -16.36 -18.49 8.07
N GLY A 30 -17.02 -17.34 8.05
CA GLY A 30 -18.41 -17.23 8.51
C GLY A 30 -18.88 -15.78 8.66
N ALA A 31 -20.08 -15.60 9.20
CA ALA A 31 -20.63 -14.26 9.43
C ALA A 31 -19.73 -13.43 10.38
N PRO A 32 -19.64 -12.10 10.20
CA PRO A 32 -18.80 -11.25 11.05
C PRO A 32 -19.14 -11.38 12.54
N ASP A 33 -18.12 -11.64 13.37
CA ASP A 33 -18.22 -11.56 14.83
C ASP A 33 -17.82 -10.16 15.34
N ALA A 34 -17.80 -9.96 16.67
CA ALA A 34 -17.44 -8.69 17.28
C ALA A 34 -16.01 -8.20 16.92
N SER A 35 -15.08 -9.12 16.65
CA SER A 35 -13.70 -8.79 16.29
C SER A 35 -13.57 -8.32 14.82
N ARG A 36 -14.44 -8.82 13.92
CA ARG A 36 -14.48 -8.44 12.50
C ARG A 36 -15.63 -7.50 12.11
N ALA A 37 -16.39 -7.04 13.11
CA ALA A 37 -17.52 -6.13 12.95
C ALA A 37 -17.12 -4.81 12.27
N VAL A 38 -18.06 -4.21 11.55
CA VAL A 38 -17.87 -2.93 10.84
C VAL A 38 -17.37 -1.80 11.76
N ASN A 39 -17.77 -1.82 13.03
CA ASN A 39 -17.37 -0.83 14.05
C ASN A 39 -16.05 -1.13 14.77
N ASN A 40 -15.30 -2.15 14.31
CA ASN A 40 -13.95 -2.46 14.76
C ASN A 40 -12.90 -2.35 13.64
N ARG A 41 -13.14 -1.53 12.62
CA ARG A 41 -12.28 -1.37 11.43
C ARG A 41 -11.56 -0.05 11.44
N ALA A 42 -10.24 -0.08 11.50
CA ALA A 42 -9.39 1.08 11.28
C ALA A 42 -9.00 1.26 9.81
N VAL A 43 -9.27 0.27 8.96
CA VAL A 43 -9.06 0.33 7.51
C VAL A 43 -10.12 -0.44 6.74
N THR A 44 -10.50 0.07 5.56
CA THR A 44 -11.25 -0.67 4.54
C THR A 44 -10.82 -0.21 3.16
N MET A 45 -10.65 -1.13 2.21
CA MET A 45 -10.18 -0.81 0.87
C MET A 45 -10.32 -1.95 -0.13
N VAL A 46 -10.08 -1.65 -1.41
CA VAL A 46 -9.98 -2.60 -2.52
C VAL A 46 -11.27 -3.40 -2.65
N SER A 47 -12.29 -2.71 -3.16
CA SER A 47 -13.60 -3.28 -3.38
C SER A 47 -13.74 -3.95 -4.75
N SER A 48 -14.58 -4.97 -4.82
CA SER A 48 -15.04 -5.60 -6.06
C SER A 48 -16.54 -5.88 -5.99
N LEU A 49 -17.22 -5.91 -7.14
CA LEU A 49 -18.68 -6.09 -7.25
C LEU A 49 -19.05 -7.14 -8.30
N ALA A 50 -20.10 -7.89 -8.03
CA ALA A 50 -20.81 -8.70 -9.01
C ALA A 50 -22.33 -8.48 -8.93
N VAL A 51 -23.00 -8.62 -10.06
CA VAL A 51 -24.46 -8.52 -10.20
C VAL A 51 -24.98 -9.84 -10.74
N THR A 52 -25.98 -10.42 -10.08
CA THR A 52 -26.62 -11.67 -10.51
C THR A 52 -27.68 -11.42 -11.60
N PRO A 53 -28.11 -12.46 -12.35
CA PRO A 53 -29.20 -12.33 -13.32
C PRO A 53 -30.52 -11.84 -12.71
N GLY A 54 -30.79 -12.14 -11.44
CA GLY A 54 -31.93 -11.64 -10.68
C GLY A 54 -31.76 -10.21 -10.14
N GLY A 55 -30.62 -9.56 -10.36
CA GLY A 55 -30.33 -8.20 -9.92
C GLY A 55 -29.76 -8.09 -8.50
N ARG A 56 -29.50 -9.21 -7.82
CA ARG A 56 -28.83 -9.19 -6.50
C ARG A 56 -27.40 -8.69 -6.66
N LEU A 57 -27.01 -7.78 -5.78
CA LEU A 57 -25.65 -7.25 -5.73
C LEU A 57 -24.82 -8.03 -4.70
N TRP A 58 -23.57 -8.28 -5.05
CA TRP A 58 -22.54 -8.79 -4.17
C TRP A 58 -21.33 -7.86 -4.20
N ALA A 59 -20.83 -7.49 -3.03
CA ALA A 59 -19.65 -6.65 -2.90
C ALA A 59 -18.66 -7.29 -1.92
N THR A 60 -17.38 -7.21 -2.25
CA THR A 60 -16.29 -7.63 -1.37
C THR A 60 -15.29 -6.51 -1.20
N TRP A 61 -14.59 -6.49 -0.07
CA TRP A 61 -13.44 -5.63 0.20
C TRP A 61 -12.59 -6.26 1.30
N TYR A 62 -11.37 -5.77 1.52
CA TYR A 62 -10.64 -6.15 2.74
C TYR A 62 -10.62 -5.03 3.76
N ALA A 63 -10.52 -5.45 5.01
CA ALA A 63 -10.61 -4.61 6.18
C ALA A 63 -9.55 -5.04 7.20
N GLY A 64 -9.37 -4.23 8.23
CA GLY A 64 -8.45 -4.54 9.31
C GLY A 64 -8.71 -3.70 10.55
N VAL A 65 -8.33 -4.26 11.70
CA VAL A 65 -8.43 -3.59 12.99
C VAL A 65 -7.37 -2.49 13.15
N THR A 66 -6.28 -2.53 12.39
CA THR A 66 -5.22 -1.51 12.36
C THR A 66 -5.35 -0.63 11.11
N PRO A 67 -4.91 0.64 11.14
CA PRO A 67 -5.02 1.56 10.00
C PRO A 67 -3.87 1.34 9.00
N ALA A 68 -3.66 0.08 8.57
CA ALA A 68 -2.56 -0.31 7.71
C ALA A 68 -2.87 -1.58 6.90
N GLU A 69 -2.09 -1.77 5.84
CA GLU A 69 -2.02 -3.03 5.09
C GLU A 69 -1.01 -3.96 5.77
N ASP A 70 -1.45 -4.67 6.81
CA ASP A 70 -0.63 -5.51 7.68
C ASP A 70 -1.30 -6.86 7.97
N ASP A 71 -0.70 -7.60 8.90
CA ASP A 71 -1.09 -8.97 9.23
C ASP A 71 -2.52 -9.07 9.81
N ASN A 72 -3.14 -7.97 10.22
CA ASN A 72 -4.52 -7.95 10.73
C ASN A 72 -5.58 -7.81 9.63
N ASN A 73 -5.21 -7.99 8.36
CA ASN A 73 -6.15 -7.86 7.24
C ASN A 73 -6.92 -9.15 6.97
N TYR A 74 -8.22 -8.99 6.80
CA TYR A 74 -9.18 -10.04 6.44
C TYR A 74 -10.12 -9.52 5.35
N VAL A 75 -10.79 -10.41 4.62
CA VAL A 75 -11.73 -10.04 3.55
C VAL A 75 -13.18 -10.25 3.98
N VAL A 76 -14.07 -9.38 3.49
CA VAL A 76 -15.50 -9.31 3.84
C VAL A 76 -16.32 -9.44 2.58
N LEU A 77 -17.40 -10.22 2.62
CA LEU A 77 -18.41 -10.33 1.57
C LEU A 77 -19.76 -9.83 2.09
N ALA A 78 -20.40 -8.96 1.31
CA ALA A 78 -21.72 -8.44 1.57
C ALA A 78 -22.65 -8.57 0.36
N THR A 79 -23.96 -8.58 0.62
CA THR A 79 -24.98 -8.61 -0.43
C THR A 79 -26.10 -7.60 -0.17
N SER A 80 -26.72 -7.16 -1.25
CA SER A 80 -27.95 -6.34 -1.28
C SER A 80 -28.94 -6.95 -2.26
N GLY A 81 -30.22 -7.02 -1.87
CA GLY A 81 -31.32 -7.49 -2.71
C GLY A 81 -32.34 -6.38 -3.04
N ASP A 82 -31.97 -5.12 -2.84
CA ASP A 82 -32.82 -3.94 -2.94
C ASP A 82 -32.09 -2.78 -3.66
N ASP A 83 -31.40 -3.11 -4.75
CA ASP A 83 -30.66 -2.18 -5.61
C ASP A 83 -29.63 -1.33 -4.85
N GLY A 84 -28.99 -1.92 -3.83
CA GLY A 84 -27.95 -1.28 -3.04
C GLY A 84 -28.48 -0.34 -1.96
N ALA A 85 -29.79 -0.31 -1.70
CA ALA A 85 -30.37 0.52 -0.64
C ALA A 85 -29.98 0.04 0.77
N THR A 86 -29.90 -1.28 0.98
CA THR A 86 -29.39 -1.87 2.21
C THR A 86 -28.40 -3.00 1.93
N TRP A 87 -27.41 -3.13 2.81
CA TRP A 87 -26.33 -4.11 2.69
C TRP A 87 -26.21 -4.96 3.94
N LYS A 88 -25.95 -6.25 3.76
CA LYS A 88 -25.67 -7.21 4.83
C LYS A 88 -24.32 -7.86 4.58
N GLU A 89 -23.41 -7.75 5.53
CA GLU A 89 -22.18 -8.57 5.55
C GLU A 89 -22.53 -10.00 5.95
N VAL A 90 -22.21 -10.96 5.09
CA VAL A 90 -22.63 -12.36 5.22
C VAL A 90 -21.48 -13.31 5.49
N LEU A 91 -20.27 -13.01 4.98
CA LEU A 91 -19.08 -13.81 5.21
C LEU A 91 -17.85 -12.94 5.46
N VAL A 92 -16.94 -13.45 6.27
CA VAL A 92 -15.57 -12.96 6.47
C VAL A 92 -14.64 -14.16 6.32
N ALA A 93 -13.55 -13.98 5.57
CA ALA A 93 -12.45 -14.92 5.52
C ALA A 93 -11.22 -14.25 6.18
N ASP A 94 -10.79 -14.83 7.28
CA ASP A 94 -9.65 -14.38 8.08
C ASP A 94 -8.70 -15.58 8.27
N PRO A 95 -7.48 -15.51 7.72
CA PRO A 95 -6.60 -16.67 7.64
C PRO A 95 -6.17 -17.21 9.00
N ASP A 96 -5.82 -16.33 9.94
CA ASP A 96 -5.24 -16.74 11.22
C ASP A 96 -5.43 -15.74 12.37
N ALA A 97 -6.40 -14.83 12.25
CA ALA A 97 -6.77 -13.86 13.28
C ALA A 97 -5.62 -12.92 13.70
N GLU A 98 -4.96 -13.20 14.83
CA GLU A 98 -3.81 -12.43 15.31
C GLU A 98 -2.47 -12.93 14.75
N GLY A 99 -2.51 -13.96 13.90
CA GLY A 99 -1.34 -14.52 13.28
C GLY A 99 -0.78 -13.64 12.14
N PRO A 100 0.34 -14.07 11.55
CA PRO A 100 1.05 -13.30 10.53
C PRO A 100 0.47 -13.43 9.11
N VAL A 101 -0.51 -14.30 8.88
CA VAL A 101 -1.09 -14.56 7.55
C VAL A 101 -2.30 -13.66 7.32
N ARG A 102 -2.22 -12.83 6.29
CA ARG A 102 -3.30 -11.91 5.93
C ARG A 102 -4.08 -12.35 4.70
N ALA A 103 -5.37 -11.99 4.66
CA ALA A 103 -6.18 -12.04 3.46
C ALA A 103 -6.41 -10.61 2.93
N PHE A 104 -6.30 -10.43 1.61
CA PHE A 104 -6.30 -9.12 0.99
C PHE A 104 -6.68 -9.20 -0.49
N ASP A 105 -6.86 -8.03 -1.09
CA ASP A 105 -7.11 -7.85 -2.52
C ASP A 105 -8.21 -8.77 -3.09
N PRO A 106 -9.43 -8.78 -2.50
CA PRO A 106 -10.47 -9.68 -2.92
C PRO A 106 -11.12 -9.25 -4.23
N GLU A 107 -11.68 -10.24 -4.93
CA GLU A 107 -12.44 -10.10 -6.16
C GLU A 107 -13.71 -10.97 -6.05
N ILE A 108 -14.82 -10.50 -6.63
CA ILE A 108 -16.07 -11.27 -6.69
C ILE A 108 -16.51 -11.37 -8.15
N TRP A 109 -16.80 -12.58 -8.61
CA TRP A 109 -17.03 -12.86 -10.02
C TRP A 109 -18.18 -13.84 -10.21
N LEU A 110 -19.20 -13.45 -10.97
CA LEU A 110 -20.22 -14.36 -11.47
C LEU A 110 -19.69 -15.05 -12.72
N ALA A 111 -19.41 -16.35 -12.62
CA ALA A 111 -18.85 -17.11 -13.73
C ALA A 111 -19.95 -17.58 -14.71
N PRO A 112 -19.58 -17.94 -15.96
CA PRO A 112 -20.52 -18.47 -16.95
C PRO A 112 -21.26 -19.74 -16.54
N ASP A 113 -20.77 -20.47 -15.55
CA ASP A 113 -21.41 -21.66 -15.01
C ASP A 113 -22.57 -21.34 -14.03
N GLY A 114 -22.87 -20.05 -13.84
CA GLY A 114 -23.95 -19.54 -12.98
C GLY A 114 -23.59 -19.47 -11.50
N ASN A 115 -22.36 -19.82 -11.11
CA ASN A 115 -21.91 -19.73 -9.74
C ASN A 115 -21.16 -18.44 -9.48
N LEU A 116 -21.20 -17.99 -8.23
CA LEU A 116 -20.47 -16.81 -7.78
C LEU A 116 -19.18 -17.25 -7.08
N TYR A 117 -18.06 -16.70 -7.50
CA TYR A 117 -16.74 -17.00 -6.96
C TYR A 117 -16.23 -15.81 -6.17
N TRP A 118 -16.05 -16.01 -4.86
CA TRP A 118 -15.40 -15.05 -3.98
C TRP A 118 -13.92 -15.41 -3.84
N ILE A 119 -13.05 -14.51 -4.27
CA ILE A 119 -11.63 -14.79 -4.50
C ILE A 119 -10.79 -13.80 -3.70
N TRP A 120 -9.66 -14.21 -3.14
CA TRP A 120 -8.73 -13.33 -2.43
C TRP A 120 -7.28 -13.84 -2.49
N ALA A 121 -6.34 -12.95 -2.19
CA ALA A 121 -4.96 -13.32 -1.94
C ALA A 121 -4.73 -13.60 -0.45
N GLN A 122 -3.92 -14.61 -0.15
CA GLN A 122 -3.52 -14.98 1.22
C GLN A 122 -2.02 -15.21 1.30
N THR A 123 -1.33 -14.56 2.24
CA THR A 123 0.14 -14.71 2.35
C THR A 123 0.70 -14.25 3.69
N LEU A 124 1.93 -14.66 3.97
CA LEU A 124 2.80 -14.02 4.96
C LEU A 124 3.45 -12.76 4.39
N GLY A 125 3.16 -11.60 4.98
CA GLY A 125 3.73 -10.32 4.53
C GLY A 125 3.19 -9.86 3.17
N HIS A 126 4.08 -9.55 2.22
CA HIS A 126 3.75 -8.88 0.94
C HIS A 126 4.42 -9.55 -0.27
N ASN A 127 4.74 -10.84 -0.19
CA ASN A 127 5.45 -11.53 -1.25
C ASN A 127 4.49 -12.17 -2.26
N GLY A 128 4.19 -11.44 -3.34
CA GLY A 128 3.31 -11.92 -4.41
C GLY A 128 3.79 -13.19 -5.10
N ALA A 129 5.07 -13.55 -5.00
CA ALA A 129 5.62 -14.80 -5.56
C ALA A 129 5.06 -16.07 -4.90
N ILE A 130 4.67 -15.98 -3.63
CA ILE A 130 4.24 -17.11 -2.79
C ILE A 130 2.85 -16.89 -2.20
N SER A 131 2.18 -15.78 -2.57
CA SER A 131 0.80 -15.53 -2.19
C SER A 131 -0.09 -16.60 -2.80
N GLY A 132 -1.12 -17.06 -2.10
CA GLY A 132 -2.13 -17.96 -2.64
C GLY A 132 -3.33 -17.19 -3.15
N VAL A 133 -3.75 -17.45 -4.39
CA VAL A 133 -5.08 -17.06 -4.88
C VAL A 133 -6.08 -18.12 -4.42
N TRP A 134 -6.91 -17.77 -3.45
CA TRP A 134 -7.95 -18.63 -2.88
C TRP A 134 -9.31 -18.26 -3.44
N ALA A 135 -10.16 -19.26 -3.67
CA ALA A 135 -11.52 -19.06 -4.15
C ALA A 135 -12.52 -19.90 -3.36
N LEU A 136 -13.66 -19.31 -3.04
CA LEU A 136 -14.84 -19.94 -2.47
C LEU A 136 -16.00 -19.83 -3.47
N LYS A 137 -16.62 -20.97 -3.76
CA LYS A 137 -17.73 -21.08 -4.71
C LYS A 137 -19.07 -21.00 -3.97
N ILE A 138 -19.92 -20.04 -4.34
CA ILE A 138 -21.31 -19.89 -3.89
C ILE A 138 -22.23 -20.43 -4.99
N THR A 139 -23.10 -21.37 -4.64
CA THR A 139 -23.92 -22.13 -5.59
C THR A 139 -25.37 -21.63 -5.73
N ASN A 140 -25.78 -20.72 -4.86
CA ASN A 140 -27.11 -20.10 -4.83
C ASN A 140 -27.01 -18.57 -4.82
N PRO A 141 -26.36 -17.93 -5.80
CA PRO A 141 -26.01 -16.51 -5.73
C PRO A 141 -27.20 -15.55 -5.66
N GLU A 142 -28.43 -16.01 -5.94
CA GLU A 142 -29.66 -15.22 -5.81
C GLU A 142 -30.21 -15.16 -4.38
N ASP A 143 -29.75 -16.05 -3.49
CA ASP A 143 -30.21 -16.10 -2.11
C ASP A 143 -29.39 -15.14 -1.23
N PRO A 144 -30.04 -14.45 -0.26
CA PRO A 144 -29.32 -13.60 0.70
C PRO A 144 -28.45 -14.38 1.70
N GLU A 145 -28.66 -15.69 1.83
CA GLU A 145 -27.86 -16.58 2.66
C GLU A 145 -27.07 -17.54 1.75
N PRO A 146 -25.75 -17.33 1.60
CA PRO A 146 -24.96 -18.11 0.65
C PRO A 146 -24.75 -19.55 1.13
N SER A 147 -25.04 -20.48 0.24
CA SER A 147 -24.58 -21.88 0.26
C SER A 147 -23.29 -21.97 -0.52
N TYR A 148 -22.24 -22.48 0.11
CA TYR A 148 -20.90 -22.47 -0.48
C TYR A 148 -20.12 -23.75 -0.21
N GLU A 149 -19.14 -24.00 -1.08
CA GLU A 149 -18.15 -25.05 -0.93
C GLU A 149 -16.94 -24.56 -0.13
N GLN A 150 -16.09 -25.49 0.31
CA GLN A 150 -14.85 -25.14 1.02
C GLN A 150 -13.91 -24.36 0.09
N PRO A 151 -13.20 -23.33 0.61
CA PRO A 151 -12.21 -22.61 -0.16
C PRO A 151 -11.13 -23.52 -0.74
N VAL A 152 -10.72 -23.24 -1.97
CA VAL A 152 -9.62 -23.92 -2.64
C VAL A 152 -8.60 -22.91 -3.15
N ARG A 153 -7.33 -23.28 -3.07
CA ARG A 153 -6.22 -22.50 -3.65
C ARG A 153 -6.11 -22.82 -5.13
N TRP A 154 -6.30 -21.83 -5.99
CA TRP A 154 -6.21 -22.00 -7.45
C TRP A 154 -4.79 -21.92 -7.98
N THR A 155 -3.97 -20.98 -7.49
CA THR A 155 -2.60 -20.77 -7.98
C THR A 155 -1.78 -19.89 -7.04
N ASP A 156 -0.49 -19.73 -7.36
CA ASP A 156 0.42 -18.78 -6.72
C ASP A 156 0.30 -17.40 -7.39
N GLY A 157 0.15 -16.36 -6.57
CA GLY A 157 0.11 -14.97 -7.00
C GLY A 157 -0.88 -14.13 -6.22
N VAL A 158 -1.09 -12.92 -6.69
CA VAL A 158 -2.13 -12.00 -6.23
C VAL A 158 -3.02 -11.68 -7.42
N MET A 159 -4.32 -11.88 -7.25
CA MET A 159 -5.33 -11.51 -8.24
C MET A 159 -6.34 -10.61 -7.57
N MET A 160 -6.43 -9.38 -8.07
CA MET A 160 -7.40 -8.40 -7.60
C MET A 160 -8.26 -7.84 -8.72
N CYS A 161 -8.00 -8.23 -9.97
CA CYS A 161 -8.73 -7.72 -11.12
C CYS A 161 -9.68 -8.78 -11.65
N LYS A 162 -10.82 -8.34 -12.20
CA LYS A 162 -11.90 -9.23 -12.61
C LYS A 162 -11.44 -10.25 -13.66
N PRO A 163 -11.80 -11.54 -13.51
CA PRO A 163 -11.55 -12.56 -14.54
C PRO A 163 -12.18 -12.19 -15.89
N LEU A 164 -11.56 -12.69 -16.96
CA LEU A 164 -12.06 -12.56 -18.34
C LEU A 164 -12.48 -13.95 -18.85
N VAL A 165 -13.58 -14.02 -19.59
CA VAL A 165 -13.96 -15.21 -20.37
C VAL A 165 -13.68 -14.90 -21.83
N LEU A 166 -12.79 -15.67 -22.45
CA LEU A 166 -12.49 -15.49 -23.87
C LEU A 166 -13.65 -15.98 -24.75
N SER A 167 -13.65 -15.54 -26.00
CA SER A 167 -14.57 -15.98 -27.06
C SER A 167 -14.57 -17.50 -27.28
N THR A 168 -13.51 -18.19 -26.87
CA THR A 168 -13.41 -19.66 -26.86
C THR A 168 -14.05 -20.36 -25.68
N GLY A 169 -14.53 -19.60 -24.68
CA GLY A 169 -15.08 -20.10 -23.42
C GLY A 169 -14.03 -20.39 -22.34
N GLU A 170 -12.75 -20.14 -22.62
CA GLU A 170 -11.67 -20.30 -21.65
C GLU A 170 -11.72 -19.19 -20.59
N TRP A 171 -11.47 -19.55 -19.33
CA TRP A 171 -11.49 -18.61 -18.21
C TRP A 171 -10.07 -18.11 -17.94
N VAL A 172 -9.91 -16.81 -17.78
CA VAL A 172 -8.63 -16.13 -17.65
C VAL A 172 -8.58 -15.32 -16.36
N LEU A 173 -7.55 -15.57 -15.57
CA LEU A 173 -7.25 -14.88 -14.33
C LEU A 173 -6.03 -13.96 -14.53
N PRO A 174 -6.14 -12.66 -14.19
CA PRO A 174 -4.99 -11.76 -14.14
C PRO A 174 -4.22 -11.93 -12.83
N VAL A 175 -3.31 -12.91 -12.80
CA VAL A 175 -2.54 -13.25 -11.59
C VAL A 175 -1.17 -12.61 -11.65
N SER A 176 -0.84 -11.80 -10.65
CA SER A 176 0.44 -11.09 -10.59
C SER A 176 1.35 -11.65 -9.50
N THR A 177 2.66 -11.75 -9.76
CA THR A 177 3.65 -12.06 -8.72
C THR A 177 4.29 -10.82 -8.09
N TRP A 178 3.98 -9.63 -8.61
CA TRP A 178 4.50 -8.32 -8.19
C TRP A 178 6.04 -8.19 -8.22
N ARG A 179 6.51 -6.93 -8.18
CA ARG A 179 7.84 -6.37 -7.78
C ARG A 179 9.12 -7.19 -7.99
N THR A 180 9.19 -8.44 -7.54
CA THR A 180 10.41 -9.21 -7.34
C THR A 180 10.73 -10.19 -8.46
N GLN A 181 9.77 -10.52 -9.32
CA GLN A 181 9.96 -11.46 -10.43
C GLN A 181 9.71 -10.79 -11.78
N ASP A 182 10.52 -11.16 -12.78
CA ASP A 182 10.21 -10.85 -14.17
C ASP A 182 9.02 -11.68 -14.64
N ASP A 183 8.40 -11.25 -15.75
CA ASP A 183 7.17 -11.88 -16.25
C ASP A 183 6.07 -11.95 -15.17
N SER A 184 5.94 -10.84 -14.44
CA SER A 184 5.10 -10.76 -13.25
C SER A 184 3.61 -10.63 -13.55
N ALA A 185 3.22 -10.12 -14.72
CA ALA A 185 1.83 -9.98 -15.12
C ALA A 185 1.37 -11.24 -15.88
N ARG A 186 0.92 -12.27 -15.15
CA ARG A 186 0.61 -13.58 -15.72
C ARG A 186 -0.83 -13.69 -16.19
N MET A 187 -1.01 -14.45 -17.27
CA MET A 187 -2.29 -14.94 -17.74
C MET A 187 -2.44 -16.39 -17.29
N VAL A 188 -3.27 -16.63 -16.27
CA VAL A 188 -3.57 -17.98 -15.77
C VAL A 188 -4.90 -18.43 -16.34
N VAL A 189 -4.93 -19.59 -17.00
CA VAL A 189 -6.07 -20.03 -17.81
C VAL A 189 -6.59 -21.37 -17.35
N SER A 190 -7.92 -21.48 -17.35
CA SER A 190 -8.65 -22.75 -17.26
C SER A 190 -9.37 -23.02 -18.57
N THR A 191 -9.24 -24.25 -19.06
CA THR A 191 -9.92 -24.75 -20.26
C THR A 191 -11.05 -25.75 -19.93
N ASP A 192 -11.34 -25.95 -18.65
CA ASP A 192 -12.23 -27.01 -18.15
C ASP A 192 -13.30 -26.50 -17.16
N GLY A 193 -13.61 -25.20 -17.23
CA GLY A 193 -14.62 -24.55 -16.39
C GLY A 193 -14.15 -24.33 -14.95
N GLY A 194 -12.89 -23.91 -14.78
CA GLY A 194 -12.30 -23.56 -13.49
C GLY A 194 -11.85 -24.74 -12.63
N LYS A 195 -11.78 -25.96 -13.19
CA LYS A 195 -11.34 -27.16 -12.43
C LYS A 195 -9.83 -27.22 -12.31
N THR A 196 -9.12 -26.88 -13.38
CA THR A 196 -7.66 -26.79 -13.40
C THR A 196 -7.20 -25.46 -13.99
N TRP A 197 -6.04 -24.99 -13.51
CA TRP A 197 -5.46 -23.71 -13.87
C TRP A 197 -3.99 -23.87 -14.26
N SER A 198 -3.56 -23.16 -15.31
CA SER A 198 -2.17 -23.16 -15.77
C SER A 198 -1.75 -21.78 -16.26
N VAL A 199 -0.50 -21.39 -16.05
CA VAL A 199 0.06 -20.17 -16.64
C VAL A 199 0.20 -20.41 -18.14
N ARG A 200 -0.48 -19.60 -18.96
CA ARG A 200 -0.36 -19.61 -20.42
C ARG A 200 0.84 -18.77 -20.88
N GLY A 201 0.89 -17.54 -20.41
CA GLY A 201 1.95 -16.60 -20.71
C GLY A 201 1.97 -15.47 -19.70
N ALA A 202 2.96 -14.61 -19.82
CA ALA A 202 3.13 -13.50 -18.89
C ALA A 202 3.86 -12.33 -19.56
N CYS A 203 3.42 -11.12 -19.26
CA CYS A 203 4.06 -9.90 -19.72
C CYS A 203 5.12 -9.46 -18.69
N ASN A 204 6.33 -9.17 -19.18
CA ASN A 204 7.35 -8.54 -18.37
C ASN A 204 7.04 -7.05 -18.15
N VAL A 205 6.95 -6.64 -16.88
CA VAL A 205 6.88 -5.23 -16.48
C VAL A 205 8.31 -4.76 -16.15
N PRO A 206 8.90 -3.75 -16.82
CA PRO A 206 10.30 -3.39 -16.58
C PRO A 206 10.58 -3.00 -15.11
N LYS A 207 11.71 -3.46 -14.57
CA LYS A 207 12.04 -3.36 -13.13
C LYS A 207 12.04 -1.93 -12.59
N ASP A 208 12.47 -0.96 -13.39
CA ASP A 208 12.55 0.44 -13.02
C ASP A 208 11.16 1.09 -12.88
N VAL A 209 10.17 0.62 -13.64
CA VAL A 209 8.78 1.12 -13.62
C VAL A 209 7.80 0.21 -12.87
N ARG A 210 8.17 -1.04 -12.57
CA ARG A 210 7.34 -2.02 -11.86
C ARG A 210 6.95 -1.54 -10.47
N SER A 211 5.68 -1.74 -10.10
CA SER A 211 5.18 -1.48 -8.75
C SER A 211 4.23 -2.59 -8.32
N PHE A 212 2.95 -2.47 -8.64
CA PHE A 212 1.93 -3.50 -8.46
C PHE A 212 1.29 -3.65 -9.82
N ASP A 213 1.45 -4.81 -10.45
CA ASP A 213 1.20 -4.92 -11.89
C ASP A 213 -0.31 -4.88 -12.19
N GLU A 214 -1.17 -5.23 -11.21
CA GLU A 214 -2.64 -4.99 -11.16
C GLU A 214 -3.30 -5.00 -12.55
N HIS A 215 -3.00 -6.03 -13.34
CA HIS A 215 -3.28 -6.02 -14.78
C HIS A 215 -4.67 -6.53 -15.09
N MET A 216 -5.21 -6.07 -16.21
CA MET A 216 -6.48 -6.49 -16.78
C MET A 216 -6.30 -6.88 -18.23
N PHE A 217 -7.17 -7.77 -18.72
CA PHE A 217 -7.18 -8.23 -20.10
C PHE A 217 -8.46 -7.77 -20.82
N VAL A 218 -8.31 -7.40 -22.08
CA VAL A 218 -9.42 -7.20 -23.02
C VAL A 218 -9.14 -8.05 -24.25
N GLU A 219 -10.08 -8.91 -24.62
CA GLU A 219 -10.09 -9.54 -25.94
C GLU A 219 -10.67 -8.55 -26.94
N ARG A 220 -9.87 -8.15 -27.93
CA ARG A 220 -10.25 -7.23 -29.02
C ARG A 220 -11.06 -7.95 -30.08
N GLU A 221 -11.78 -7.20 -30.90
CA GLU A 221 -12.60 -7.75 -32.00
C GLU A 221 -11.77 -8.55 -33.02
N ASP A 222 -10.50 -8.21 -33.19
CA ASP A 222 -9.56 -8.93 -34.05
C ASP A 222 -9.00 -10.22 -33.42
N GLY A 223 -9.40 -10.54 -32.18
CA GLY A 223 -8.95 -11.70 -31.42
C GLY A 223 -7.59 -11.53 -30.73
N SER A 224 -6.94 -10.36 -30.85
CA SER A 224 -5.76 -10.05 -30.06
C SER A 224 -6.14 -9.75 -28.60
N LEU A 225 -5.21 -10.01 -27.69
CA LEU A 225 -5.40 -9.73 -26.27
C LEU A 225 -4.63 -8.47 -25.87
N TRP A 226 -5.33 -7.50 -25.34
CA TRP A 226 -4.76 -6.29 -24.78
C TRP A 226 -4.62 -6.40 -23.27
N LEU A 227 -3.40 -6.29 -22.78
CA LEU A 227 -3.09 -6.19 -21.37
C LEU A 227 -2.86 -4.73 -21.02
N LEU A 228 -3.54 -4.26 -19.98
CA LEU A 228 -3.26 -2.99 -19.32
C LEU A 228 -2.81 -3.26 -17.90
N ALA A 229 -1.78 -2.56 -17.42
CA ALA A 229 -1.19 -2.78 -16.11
C ALA A 229 -0.85 -1.45 -15.42
N ARG A 230 -0.87 -1.47 -14.08
CA ARG A 230 -0.40 -0.34 -13.29
C ARG A 230 1.13 -0.34 -13.20
N THR A 231 1.73 0.84 -13.34
CA THR A 231 3.16 1.06 -13.17
C THR A 231 3.43 2.32 -12.33
N LYS A 232 4.70 2.66 -12.08
CA LYS A 232 5.10 3.92 -11.43
C LYS A 232 4.75 5.16 -12.26
N TYR A 233 4.79 5.07 -13.59
CA TYR A 233 4.48 6.22 -14.45
C TYR A 233 2.97 6.40 -14.68
N GLY A 234 2.17 5.35 -14.52
CA GLY A 234 0.75 5.35 -14.80
C GLY A 234 0.32 4.01 -15.41
N MET A 235 -0.54 4.05 -16.42
CA MET A 235 -0.99 2.87 -17.14
C MET A 235 0.03 2.45 -18.20
N GLY A 236 0.47 1.19 -18.16
CA GLY A 236 1.24 0.56 -19.23
C GLY A 236 0.38 -0.46 -19.98
N GLU A 237 0.80 -0.81 -21.19
CA GLU A 237 0.11 -1.73 -22.07
C GLU A 237 1.03 -2.70 -22.81
N SER A 238 0.47 -3.85 -23.19
CA SER A 238 1.07 -4.83 -24.09
C SER A 238 -0.03 -5.56 -24.87
N ILE A 239 0.29 -6.02 -26.08
CA ILE A 239 -0.67 -6.71 -26.96
C ILE A 239 -0.09 -8.05 -27.36
N SER A 240 -0.83 -9.12 -27.08
CA SER A 240 -0.54 -10.46 -27.59
C SER A 240 -1.40 -10.75 -28.82
N THR A 241 -0.76 -11.26 -29.87
CA THR A 241 -1.41 -11.68 -31.13
C THR A 241 -1.46 -13.20 -31.29
N ASP A 242 -1.06 -13.95 -30.26
CA ASP A 242 -1.00 -15.40 -30.23
C ASP A 242 -1.82 -15.99 -29.06
N ARG A 243 -2.90 -15.30 -28.69
CA ARG A 243 -3.87 -15.70 -27.64
C ARG A 243 -3.28 -15.79 -26.24
N GLY A 244 -2.27 -14.96 -25.98
CA GLY A 244 -1.68 -14.74 -24.66
C GLY A 244 -0.51 -15.67 -24.34
N GLU A 245 -0.01 -16.43 -25.32
CA GLU A 245 1.18 -17.27 -25.17
C GLU A 245 2.44 -16.41 -25.01
N THR A 246 2.58 -15.38 -25.85
CA THR A 246 3.69 -14.43 -25.76
C THR A 246 3.21 -12.99 -25.63
N TRP A 247 4.01 -12.21 -24.90
CA TRP A 247 3.75 -10.81 -24.62
C TRP A 247 5.02 -10.00 -24.87
N PRO A 248 4.97 -8.95 -25.70
CA PRO A 248 6.00 -7.92 -25.69
C PRO A 248 6.18 -7.30 -24.29
N GLU A 249 7.36 -6.74 -24.03
CA GLU A 249 7.62 -5.98 -22.82
C GLU A 249 6.60 -4.83 -22.66
N LEU A 250 6.14 -4.59 -21.42
CA LEU A 250 5.14 -3.58 -21.14
C LEU A 250 5.66 -2.18 -21.47
N THR A 251 4.90 -1.42 -22.28
CA THR A 251 5.23 -0.05 -22.68
C THR A 251 4.21 0.95 -22.15
N PRO A 252 4.53 2.26 -22.02
CA PRO A 252 3.54 3.24 -21.58
C PRO A 252 2.31 3.31 -22.50
N SER A 253 1.12 3.38 -21.90
CA SER A 253 -0.10 3.59 -22.68
C SER A 253 -0.33 5.05 -23.03
N ALA A 254 -1.11 5.30 -24.09
CA ALA A 254 -1.63 6.63 -24.42
C ALA A 254 -2.63 7.17 -23.39
N ILE A 255 -3.19 6.31 -22.53
CA ILE A 255 -4.13 6.69 -21.47
C ILE A 255 -3.33 7.22 -20.26
N ALA A 256 -3.48 8.51 -19.97
CA ALA A 256 -2.85 9.12 -18.82
C ALA A 256 -3.53 8.67 -17.51
N HIS A 257 -2.74 8.18 -16.56
CA HIS A 257 -3.26 7.73 -15.27
C HIS A 257 -2.24 7.89 -14.15
N THR A 258 -2.75 8.01 -12.93
CA THR A 258 -1.94 7.91 -11.72
C THR A 258 -1.48 6.46 -11.46
N SER A 259 -0.55 6.23 -10.54
CA SER A 259 -0.19 4.87 -10.14
C SER A 259 -1.26 4.29 -9.21
N SER A 260 -2.36 3.82 -9.79
CA SER A 260 -3.51 3.21 -9.12
C SER A 260 -4.18 2.20 -10.05
N ARG A 261 -4.93 1.25 -9.48
CA ARG A 261 -5.88 0.42 -10.22
C ARG A 261 -6.89 1.29 -10.98
N PHE A 262 -7.31 0.77 -12.12
CA PHE A 262 -8.39 1.21 -12.97
C PHE A 262 -9.31 0.01 -13.23
N PHE A 263 -10.44 0.20 -13.89
CA PHE A 263 -11.33 -0.88 -14.31
C PHE A 263 -11.58 -0.78 -15.82
N ILE A 264 -11.45 -1.87 -16.55
CA ILE A 264 -11.78 -1.93 -17.97
C ILE A 264 -12.57 -3.22 -18.27
N HIS A 265 -13.64 -3.09 -19.06
CA HIS A 265 -14.50 -4.22 -19.39
C HIS A 265 -15.22 -3.99 -20.72
N ARG A 266 -15.54 -5.07 -21.44
CA ARG A 266 -16.40 -5.00 -22.63
C ARG A 266 -17.85 -5.14 -22.20
N LEU A 267 -18.68 -4.18 -22.60
CA LEU A 267 -20.12 -4.15 -22.34
C LEU A 267 -20.87 -5.05 -23.32
N ASP A 268 -22.14 -5.33 -23.03
CA ASP A 268 -23.03 -6.14 -23.87
C ASP A 268 -23.24 -5.54 -25.28
N SER A 269 -23.08 -4.22 -25.40
CA SER A 269 -23.10 -3.50 -26.68
C SER A 269 -21.90 -3.82 -27.58
N GLY A 270 -20.85 -4.43 -27.02
CA GLY A 270 -19.55 -4.60 -27.65
C GLY A 270 -18.58 -3.46 -27.37
N ASN A 271 -19.01 -2.34 -26.80
CA ASN A 271 -18.13 -1.21 -26.48
C ASN A 271 -17.27 -1.50 -25.25
N LEU A 272 -16.15 -0.79 -25.10
CA LEU A 272 -15.33 -0.85 -23.89
C LEU A 272 -15.73 0.25 -22.91
N LEU A 273 -15.94 -0.13 -21.66
CA LEU A 273 -16.01 0.75 -20.51
C LEU A 273 -14.63 0.84 -19.85
N LEU A 274 -14.14 2.06 -19.61
CA LEU A 274 -12.97 2.33 -18.78
C LEU A 274 -13.36 3.24 -17.61
N VAL A 275 -13.02 2.84 -16.39
CA VAL A 275 -13.13 3.67 -15.19
C VAL A 275 -11.75 3.97 -14.64
N LYS A 276 -11.40 5.26 -14.58
CA LYS A 276 -10.07 5.72 -14.16
C LYS A 276 -10.10 7.08 -13.48
N HIS A 277 -8.97 7.53 -12.94
CA HIS A 277 -8.82 8.88 -12.36
C HIS A 277 -8.44 9.92 -13.42
N GLY A 278 -9.19 11.01 -13.46
CA GLY A 278 -9.00 12.17 -14.35
C GLY A 278 -9.45 11.94 -15.80
N PRO A 279 -9.42 12.99 -16.64
CA PRO A 279 -9.64 12.90 -18.09
C PRO A 279 -8.62 12.00 -18.80
N ILE A 280 -8.95 11.46 -19.99
CA ILE A 280 -8.12 10.48 -20.73
C ILE A 280 -6.67 10.93 -20.94
N SER A 281 -6.46 12.19 -21.28
CA SER A 281 -5.13 12.77 -21.58
C SER A 281 -4.45 13.42 -20.36
N GLU A 282 -5.05 13.33 -19.17
CA GLU A 282 -4.55 14.02 -17.98
C GLU A 282 -4.21 13.06 -16.85
N LYS A 283 -3.03 13.25 -16.26
CA LYS A 283 -2.60 12.55 -15.05
C LYS A 283 -2.95 13.40 -13.83
N THR A 284 -4.01 13.01 -13.13
CA THR A 284 -4.40 13.60 -11.85
C THR A 284 -3.80 12.81 -10.67
N GLY A 285 -4.10 13.23 -9.45
CA GLY A 285 -3.92 12.38 -8.27
C GLY A 285 -4.95 11.24 -8.23
N ARG A 286 -5.13 10.65 -7.06
CA ARG A 286 -6.23 9.72 -6.77
C ARG A 286 -7.53 10.52 -6.55
N SER A 287 -8.02 11.11 -7.65
CA SER A 287 -9.16 12.05 -7.67
C SER A 287 -9.88 12.03 -9.02
N HIS A 288 -11.11 12.52 -9.06
CA HIS A 288 -11.92 12.59 -10.29
C HIS A 288 -12.08 11.20 -10.91
N LEU A 289 -12.72 10.28 -10.19
CA LEU A 289 -13.05 8.98 -10.75
C LEU A 289 -14.09 9.17 -11.86
N MET A 290 -13.78 8.72 -13.08
CA MET A 290 -14.57 8.96 -14.28
C MET A 290 -14.76 7.67 -15.07
N ALA A 291 -15.90 7.54 -15.75
CA ALA A 291 -16.24 6.43 -16.64
C ALA A 291 -16.26 6.89 -18.11
N PHE A 292 -15.61 6.14 -19.00
CA PHE A 292 -15.44 6.46 -20.42
C PHE A 292 -15.89 5.29 -21.28
N ILE A 293 -16.44 5.58 -22.46
CA ILE A 293 -16.82 4.58 -23.45
C ILE A 293 -15.90 4.67 -24.67
N SER A 294 -15.47 3.53 -25.18
CA SER A 294 -14.79 3.41 -26.48
C SER A 294 -15.55 2.44 -27.38
N THR A 295 -15.79 2.87 -28.62
CA THR A 295 -16.49 2.08 -29.65
C THR A 295 -15.52 1.51 -30.69
N ASP A 296 -14.20 1.59 -30.44
CA ASP A 296 -13.15 1.26 -31.41
C ASP A 296 -11.95 0.54 -30.76
N ASP A 297 -12.24 -0.31 -29.78
CA ASP A 297 -11.27 -1.11 -29.02
C ASP A 297 -10.18 -0.27 -28.32
N GLY A 298 -10.58 0.86 -27.74
CA GLY A 298 -9.77 1.71 -26.87
C GLY A 298 -8.88 2.72 -27.61
N ARG A 299 -9.07 2.90 -28.93
CA ARG A 299 -8.32 3.89 -29.72
C ARG A 299 -8.79 5.31 -29.44
N THR A 300 -10.10 5.50 -29.31
CA THR A 300 -10.73 6.77 -28.91
C THR A 300 -11.71 6.54 -27.76
N TRP A 301 -11.99 7.60 -27.01
CA TRP A 301 -12.78 7.57 -25.79
C TRP A 301 -13.75 8.75 -25.77
N SER A 302 -14.93 8.57 -25.15
CA SER A 302 -15.89 9.64 -24.89
C SER A 302 -15.34 10.72 -23.95
N ASP A 303 -16.08 11.82 -23.76
CA ASP A 303 -15.72 12.88 -22.80
C ASP A 303 -15.76 12.38 -21.34
N GLY A 304 -16.57 11.36 -21.08
CA GLY A 304 -16.64 10.62 -19.83
C GLY A 304 -17.54 11.23 -18.75
N LEU A 305 -18.16 10.36 -17.95
CA LEU A 305 -19.02 10.72 -16.82
C LEU A 305 -18.20 10.79 -15.53
N LEU A 306 -18.28 11.92 -14.82
CA LEU A 306 -17.67 12.07 -13.50
C LEU A 306 -18.48 11.34 -12.43
N LEU A 307 -17.86 10.34 -11.80
CA LEU A 307 -18.48 9.55 -10.73
C LEU A 307 -18.23 10.14 -9.34
N ASP A 308 -17.02 10.69 -9.12
CA ASP A 308 -16.62 11.28 -7.85
C ASP A 308 -15.43 12.25 -8.00
N GLU A 309 -15.60 13.53 -7.69
CA GLU A 309 -14.54 14.56 -7.79
C GLU A 309 -13.49 14.54 -6.67
N ARG A 310 -13.77 13.87 -5.54
CA ARG A 310 -12.97 14.01 -4.31
C ARG A 310 -11.56 13.46 -4.47
N GLU A 311 -10.65 13.88 -3.59
CA GLU A 311 -9.33 13.26 -3.45
C GLU A 311 -9.38 12.02 -2.57
N THR A 312 -8.38 11.14 -2.67
CA THR A 312 -8.24 9.88 -1.89
C THR A 312 -9.25 8.78 -2.27
N ILE A 313 -9.83 8.88 -3.46
CA ILE A 313 -10.51 7.77 -4.13
C ILE A 313 -9.44 6.78 -4.58
N SER A 314 -9.61 5.49 -4.36
CA SER A 314 -8.63 4.51 -4.85
C SER A 314 -9.21 3.59 -5.91
N TYR A 315 -9.69 2.40 -5.59
CA TYR A 315 -9.75 1.35 -6.61
C TYR A 315 -11.18 1.13 -7.12
N PRO A 316 -11.44 1.32 -8.43
CA PRO A 316 -12.71 0.96 -9.02
C PRO A 316 -12.76 -0.52 -9.45
N ASP A 317 -13.97 -1.07 -9.40
CA ASP A 317 -14.35 -2.34 -10.04
C ASP A 317 -15.85 -2.28 -10.36
N GLY A 318 -16.36 -3.13 -11.25
CA GLY A 318 -17.79 -3.12 -11.53
C GLY A 318 -18.27 -4.14 -12.53
N GLN A 319 -19.54 -4.08 -12.86
CA GLN A 319 -20.19 -4.98 -13.80
C GLN A 319 -21.41 -4.30 -14.43
N GLN A 320 -21.74 -4.65 -15.67
CA GLN A 320 -23.03 -4.36 -16.28
C GLN A 320 -24.06 -5.43 -15.87
N GLY A 321 -25.17 -5.00 -15.29
CA GLY A 321 -26.29 -5.85 -14.94
C GLY A 321 -27.14 -6.24 -16.15
N PRO A 322 -28.00 -7.26 -16.01
CA PRO A 322 -28.83 -7.78 -17.11
C PRO A 322 -29.88 -6.79 -17.64
N ASP A 323 -30.21 -5.76 -16.85
CA ASP A 323 -31.09 -4.68 -17.28
C ASP A 323 -30.34 -3.60 -18.08
N GLY A 324 -29.01 -3.72 -18.22
CA GLY A 324 -28.11 -2.75 -18.85
C GLY A 324 -27.49 -1.73 -17.90
N THR A 325 -27.80 -1.76 -16.60
CA THR A 325 -27.25 -0.83 -15.61
C THR A 325 -25.78 -1.14 -15.36
N ILE A 326 -24.90 -0.15 -15.54
CA ILE A 326 -23.49 -0.26 -15.18
C ILE A 326 -23.35 0.13 -13.73
N THR A 327 -22.76 -0.76 -12.92
CA THR A 327 -22.58 -0.54 -11.50
C THR A 327 -21.10 -0.63 -11.13
N ILE A 328 -20.56 0.44 -10.54
CA ILE A 328 -19.15 0.60 -10.17
C ILE A 328 -19.01 0.75 -8.66
N THR A 329 -18.22 -0.10 -8.03
CA THR A 329 -17.79 0.02 -6.64
C THR A 329 -16.42 0.68 -6.54
N TYR A 330 -16.17 1.45 -5.48
CA TYR A 330 -14.86 2.03 -5.20
C TYR A 330 -14.64 2.38 -3.72
N ASP A 331 -13.38 2.39 -3.30
CA ASP A 331 -13.00 2.77 -1.93
C ASP A 331 -12.60 4.26 -1.82
N PHE A 332 -12.98 4.89 -0.69
CA PHE A 332 -12.71 6.29 -0.39
C PHE A 332 -12.09 6.48 1.01
N SER A 333 -10.96 7.20 1.06
CA SER A 333 -10.25 7.54 2.29
C SER A 333 -10.05 6.33 3.24
N ARG A 334 -9.27 5.35 2.77
CA ARG A 334 -9.06 4.01 3.35
C ARG A 334 -8.91 3.91 4.87
N THR A 335 -8.34 4.91 5.54
CA THR A 335 -8.13 4.95 7.01
C THR A 335 -8.81 6.14 7.71
N GLY A 336 -9.17 7.18 6.96
CA GLY A 336 -9.94 8.33 7.45
C GLY A 336 -11.42 7.97 7.53
N GLU A 337 -12.16 8.25 6.46
CA GLU A 337 -13.60 7.95 6.33
C GLU A 337 -13.92 6.46 6.22
N ARG A 338 -13.05 5.65 5.61
CA ARG A 338 -13.20 4.20 5.48
C ARG A 338 -14.51 3.81 4.81
N GLU A 339 -14.78 4.38 3.64
CA GLU A 339 -16.01 4.12 2.89
C GLU A 339 -15.76 3.19 1.71
N ILE A 340 -16.70 2.27 1.51
CA ILE A 340 -16.90 1.53 0.25
C ILE A 340 -18.18 2.07 -0.36
N LEU A 341 -18.08 2.53 -1.60
CA LEU A 341 -19.11 3.30 -2.29
C LEU A 341 -19.50 2.63 -3.60
N LEU A 342 -20.68 3.00 -4.09
CA LEU A 342 -21.27 2.53 -5.32
C LEU A 342 -21.71 3.73 -6.19
N ALA A 343 -21.53 3.60 -7.50
CA ALA A 343 -22.17 4.45 -8.50
C ALA A 343 -22.88 3.56 -9.53
N SER A 344 -24.04 3.98 -10.03
CA SER A 344 -24.79 3.30 -11.08
C SER A 344 -25.20 4.28 -12.17
N PHE A 345 -25.09 3.87 -13.44
CA PHE A 345 -25.39 4.69 -14.61
C PHE A 345 -25.66 3.82 -15.84
N ARG A 346 -26.18 4.41 -16.93
CA ARG A 346 -26.33 3.76 -18.23
C ARG A 346 -25.15 4.07 -19.14
N GLU A 347 -24.94 3.24 -20.15
CA GLU A 347 -23.85 3.44 -21.12
C GLU A 347 -23.94 4.81 -21.81
N GLU A 348 -25.15 5.26 -22.17
CA GLU A 348 -25.39 6.57 -22.75
C GLU A 348 -25.00 7.74 -21.84
N ASP A 349 -25.05 7.57 -20.51
CA ASP A 349 -24.60 8.60 -19.56
C ASP A 349 -23.08 8.77 -19.62
N ALA A 350 -22.33 7.66 -19.65
CA ALA A 350 -20.88 7.66 -19.79
C ALA A 350 -20.42 8.17 -21.17
N MET A 351 -21.22 7.92 -22.21
CA MET A 351 -20.96 8.43 -23.55
C MET A 351 -21.23 9.94 -23.66
N ALA A 352 -22.30 10.44 -23.04
CA ALA A 352 -22.67 11.86 -23.03
C ALA A 352 -21.87 12.70 -22.01
N GLY A 353 -21.32 12.07 -20.98
CA GLY A 353 -20.64 12.74 -19.88
C GLY A 353 -21.57 13.39 -18.85
N GLU A 354 -22.88 13.13 -18.94
CA GLU A 354 -23.92 13.67 -18.07
C GLU A 354 -25.10 12.70 -17.90
N ASN A 355 -25.99 12.96 -16.95
CA ASN A 355 -27.15 12.11 -16.65
C ASN A 355 -28.28 12.31 -17.67
N VAL A 356 -28.15 11.69 -18.85
CA VAL A 356 -29.15 11.74 -19.93
C VAL A 356 -30.26 10.70 -19.75
N SER A 357 -29.97 9.59 -19.06
CA SER A 357 -30.95 8.54 -18.74
C SER A 357 -31.94 8.95 -17.65
N GLY A 358 -31.52 9.85 -16.75
CA GLY A 358 -32.24 10.18 -15.52
C GLY A 358 -32.00 9.18 -14.39
N GLU A 359 -31.16 8.16 -14.58
CA GLU A 359 -30.96 7.03 -13.66
C GLU A 359 -29.62 7.06 -12.91
N VAL A 360 -28.77 8.05 -13.16
CA VAL A 360 -27.45 8.15 -12.50
C VAL A 360 -27.60 8.29 -10.98
N LYS A 361 -26.96 7.38 -10.24
CA LYS A 361 -26.80 7.44 -8.78
C LYS A 361 -25.31 7.43 -8.45
N LEU A 362 -24.86 8.39 -7.66
CA LEU A 362 -23.45 8.52 -7.27
C LEU A 362 -23.29 8.35 -5.76
N ARG A 363 -22.13 7.85 -5.32
CA ARG A 363 -21.70 7.78 -3.91
C ARG A 363 -22.69 7.08 -2.96
N GLN A 364 -23.38 6.05 -3.44
CA GLN A 364 -24.25 5.25 -2.58
C GLN A 364 -23.37 4.42 -1.63
N LEU A 365 -23.71 4.37 -0.35
CA LEU A 365 -22.87 3.73 0.67
C LEU A 365 -23.10 2.22 0.70
N ILE A 366 -22.03 1.44 0.55
CA ILE A 366 -22.03 -0.02 0.80
C ILE A 366 -21.67 -0.29 2.26
N SER A 367 -20.55 0.26 2.71
CA SER A 367 -20.04 0.06 4.08
C SER A 367 -19.20 1.24 4.53
N LYS A 368 -19.25 1.54 5.83
CA LYS A 368 -18.39 2.54 6.47
C LYS A 368 -17.73 1.95 7.71
N GLY A 369 -16.44 1.65 7.62
CA GLY A 369 -15.67 1.17 8.76
C GLY A 369 -15.57 2.24 9.84
N SER A 370 -15.62 1.84 11.10
CA SER A 370 -15.34 2.74 12.23
C SER A 370 -14.58 2.02 13.34
N GLY A 371 -14.00 2.77 14.28
CA GLY A 371 -13.27 2.20 15.41
C GLY A 371 -11.92 1.62 15.02
N GLY A 372 -11.64 0.41 15.49
CA GLY A 372 -10.34 -0.25 15.37
C GLY A 372 -9.28 0.30 16.33
N GLN A 373 -8.10 -0.29 16.27
CA GLN A 373 -6.93 0.11 17.03
C GLN A 373 -6.27 1.35 16.41
N PRO A 374 -5.66 2.23 17.23
CA PRO A 374 -4.84 3.29 16.70
C PRO A 374 -3.62 2.71 15.96
N LYS A 375 -3.04 3.50 15.06
CA LYS A 375 -1.77 3.13 14.40
C LYS A 375 -0.72 2.85 15.47
N LYS A 376 -0.23 1.61 15.55
CA LYS A 376 0.94 1.29 16.39
C LYS A 376 2.13 2.11 15.86
N PRO A 377 2.89 2.78 16.73
CA PRO A 377 4.12 3.43 16.31
C PRO A 377 5.04 2.38 15.67
N ALA A 378 5.61 2.66 14.50
CA ALA A 378 6.52 1.70 13.87
C ALA A 378 7.71 1.41 14.81
N PRO A 379 8.31 0.21 14.79
CA PRO A 379 9.56 -0.06 15.51
C PRO A 379 10.62 0.94 15.07
N GLY A 380 11.06 1.81 15.99
CA GLY A 380 11.91 2.95 15.66
C GLY A 380 11.15 4.26 15.38
N GLU A 381 9.91 4.41 15.85
CA GLU A 381 9.27 5.71 16.07
C GLU A 381 9.50 6.21 17.51
N GLN A 382 9.52 5.32 18.51
CA GLN A 382 9.78 5.71 19.89
C GLN A 382 11.24 6.14 20.10
N PRO A 383 11.52 7.25 20.80
CA PRO A 383 12.89 7.73 21.04
C PRO A 383 13.73 6.67 21.76
N SER A 384 14.91 6.34 21.23
CA SER A 384 15.86 5.49 21.95
C SER A 384 16.32 6.21 23.22
N SER A 385 16.41 5.49 24.35
CA SER A 385 17.00 6.05 25.58
C SER A 385 18.51 6.28 25.46
N ASN A 386 19.16 5.64 24.47
CA ASN A 386 20.62 5.56 24.33
C ASN A 386 21.32 5.10 25.62
N ALA A 387 20.68 4.29 26.47
CA ALA A 387 21.23 3.91 27.78
C ALA A 387 22.62 3.24 27.74
N GLY A 388 23.01 2.64 26.61
CA GLY A 388 24.35 2.07 26.40
C GLY A 388 25.43 3.06 25.93
N GLY A 389 25.11 4.35 25.81
CA GLY A 389 26.05 5.41 25.42
C GLY A 389 27.02 5.82 26.52
N ALA A 390 27.99 6.67 26.18
CA ALA A 390 28.92 7.27 27.13
C ALA A 390 28.27 8.41 27.92
N ALA A 391 28.71 8.66 29.16
CA ALA A 391 28.29 9.83 29.91
C ALA A 391 28.65 11.13 29.16
N LEU A 392 27.78 12.14 29.22
CA LEU A 392 28.05 13.44 28.63
C LEU A 392 29.22 14.12 29.36
N ILE A 393 30.30 14.40 28.64
CA ILE A 393 31.48 15.11 29.17
C ILE A 393 31.45 16.51 28.60
N LYS A 394 31.54 17.55 29.46
CA LYS A 394 31.45 18.97 29.07
C LYS A 394 32.77 19.76 29.15
N ALA A 395 33.82 19.15 29.73
CA ALA A 395 35.10 19.82 29.96
C ALA A 395 36.29 18.89 29.65
N PRO A 396 37.43 19.44 29.15
CA PRO A 396 37.59 20.83 28.69
C PRO A 396 36.73 21.11 27.45
N ALA A 397 36.24 22.35 27.29
CA ALA A 397 35.44 22.75 26.14
C ALA A 397 36.35 22.99 24.93
N GLY A 398 36.06 22.33 23.80
CA GLY A 398 36.72 22.59 22.53
C GLY A 398 35.92 23.56 21.66
N THR A 399 36.56 24.16 20.66
CA THR A 399 35.89 25.05 19.69
C THR A 399 36.22 24.64 18.26
N PHE A 400 35.37 25.05 17.32
CA PHE A 400 35.64 24.89 15.87
C PHE A 400 36.27 26.15 15.30
N ALA A 401 37.19 26.00 14.35
CA ALA A 401 37.64 27.09 13.49
C ALA A 401 36.46 27.53 12.60
N LEU A 402 35.79 28.63 12.97
CA LEU A 402 34.51 28.98 12.35
C LEU A 402 34.65 29.50 10.92
N GLY A 403 35.74 30.21 10.57
CA GLY A 403 35.98 30.63 9.18
C GLY A 403 34.82 31.40 8.52
N GLY A 404 34.01 32.12 9.31
CA GLY A 404 32.81 32.83 8.84
C GLY A 404 31.50 32.06 8.97
N LEU A 405 31.51 30.83 9.48
CA LEU A 405 30.30 30.08 9.83
C LEU A 405 29.59 30.74 11.01
N GLU A 406 28.28 30.91 10.86
CA GLU A 406 27.43 31.43 11.92
C GLU A 406 27.20 30.39 13.01
N THR A 407 27.12 30.86 14.25
CA THR A 407 26.71 30.05 15.40
C THR A 407 25.42 30.56 16.01
N ALA A 408 24.75 29.70 16.76
CA ALA A 408 23.61 30.08 17.57
C ALA A 408 23.53 29.17 18.79
N GLU A 409 23.09 29.73 19.92
CA GLU A 409 22.75 28.92 21.09
C GLU A 409 21.60 27.98 20.74
N CYS A 410 21.72 26.72 21.15
CA CYS A 410 20.66 25.73 21.02
C CYS A 410 19.43 26.20 21.81
N ALA A 411 18.37 26.59 21.09
CA ALA A 411 17.10 27.00 21.66
C ALA A 411 15.96 26.71 20.67
N PRO A 412 14.73 26.48 21.14
CA PRO A 412 13.59 26.34 20.23
C PRO A 412 13.42 27.56 19.30
N GLY A 413 13.07 27.30 18.03
CA GLY A 413 12.81 28.31 17.00
C GLY A 413 14.02 28.75 16.17
N ILE A 414 15.25 28.45 16.61
CA ILE A 414 16.45 28.88 15.89
C ILE A 414 16.67 28.06 14.61
N LYS A 415 17.18 28.72 13.56
CA LYS A 415 17.52 28.07 12.28
C LYS A 415 18.75 27.18 12.45
N ILE A 416 18.62 25.90 12.07
CA ILE A 416 19.67 24.88 12.24
C ILE A 416 20.66 24.86 11.06
N PHE A 417 20.15 24.90 9.82
CA PHE A 417 20.97 24.76 8.60
C PHE A 417 21.04 26.06 7.82
N THR A 418 22.10 26.27 7.05
CA THR A 418 22.22 27.47 6.20
C THR A 418 21.26 27.44 5.01
N ASP A 419 21.02 26.25 4.44
CA ASP A 419 20.29 26.01 3.18
C ASP A 419 18.86 25.45 3.38
N ARG A 420 18.38 25.36 4.63
CA ARG A 420 17.00 24.94 4.95
C ARG A 420 16.38 25.82 6.03
N ALA A 421 15.08 26.06 5.92
CA ALA A 421 14.31 26.82 6.90
C ALA A 421 13.71 25.90 7.99
N TYR A 422 14.55 25.07 8.61
CA TYR A 422 14.13 24.14 9.66
C TYR A 422 14.41 24.75 11.03
N PRO A 423 13.38 25.13 11.81
CA PRO A 423 13.56 25.61 13.17
C PRO A 423 13.81 24.44 14.13
N MET A 424 14.67 24.66 15.12
CA MET A 424 14.84 23.71 16.22
C MET A 424 13.54 23.60 17.03
N MET A 425 13.07 22.38 17.26
CA MET A 425 11.80 22.13 17.94
C MET A 425 11.99 21.97 19.44
N ASP A 426 12.93 21.10 19.82
CA ASP A 426 13.20 20.76 21.21
C ASP A 426 14.69 20.96 21.52
N THR A 427 14.98 21.32 22.76
CA THR A 427 16.33 21.46 23.29
C THR A 427 16.36 20.83 24.67
N PRO A 428 16.82 19.56 24.79
CA PRO A 428 16.95 18.91 26.08
C PRO A 428 17.84 19.73 27.02
N ASP A 429 17.58 19.66 28.33
CA ASP A 429 18.36 20.36 29.35
C ASP A 429 19.87 20.10 29.26
N ALA A 430 20.25 18.90 28.80
CA ALA A 430 21.62 18.52 28.55
C ALA A 430 22.35 19.44 27.54
N LEU A 431 21.61 20.01 26.58
CA LEU A 431 22.12 20.88 25.52
C LEU A 431 22.06 22.38 25.86
N ARG A 432 21.59 22.78 27.04
CA ARG A 432 21.68 24.18 27.47
C ARG A 432 23.15 24.64 27.49
N GLY A 433 23.41 25.83 26.96
CA GLY A 433 24.75 26.41 26.80
C GLY A 433 25.54 25.90 25.59
N PHE A 434 25.03 24.92 24.83
CA PHE A 434 25.67 24.51 23.58
C PHE A 434 25.42 25.55 22.49
N GLN A 435 26.47 25.82 21.73
CA GLN A 435 26.42 26.55 20.48
C GLN A 435 26.40 25.55 19.32
N LEU A 436 25.45 25.70 18.40
CA LEU A 436 25.51 24.99 17.13
C LEU A 436 26.31 25.79 16.11
N VAL A 437 26.94 25.09 15.17
CA VAL A 437 27.55 25.70 13.98
C VAL A 437 26.62 25.47 12.79
N ARG A 438 26.15 26.55 12.16
CA ARG A 438 25.26 26.45 11.00
C ARG A 438 26.04 25.99 9.77
N VAL A 439 25.73 24.78 9.33
CA VAL A 439 26.25 24.19 8.09
C VAL A 439 25.11 23.89 7.13
N PRO A 440 25.35 23.76 5.81
CA PRO A 440 24.31 23.26 4.91
C PRO A 440 23.93 21.83 5.30
N LEU A 441 22.68 21.47 5.05
CA LEU A 441 22.22 20.15 5.42
C LEU A 441 22.88 19.05 4.58
N GLY A 442 22.88 19.24 3.27
CA GLY A 442 23.51 18.34 2.30
C GLY A 442 25.00 18.61 2.11
N GLY A 443 25.66 17.76 1.33
CA GLY A 443 27.06 17.92 0.95
C GLY A 443 28.06 17.46 2.03
N ARG A 444 29.32 17.31 1.62
CA ARG A 444 30.45 17.00 2.52
C ARG A 444 30.99 18.27 3.14
N LYS A 445 31.36 18.22 4.42
CA LYS A 445 31.99 19.32 5.16
C LYS A 445 33.21 18.78 5.90
N GLU A 446 34.25 19.60 5.96
CA GLU A 446 35.42 19.41 6.81
C GLU A 446 35.43 20.54 7.83
N LEU A 447 35.42 20.20 9.12
CA LEU A 447 35.52 21.14 10.23
C LEU A 447 36.87 20.92 10.93
N VAL A 448 37.44 21.97 11.50
CA VAL A 448 38.72 21.90 12.21
C VAL A 448 38.49 22.27 13.67
N CYS A 449 39.02 21.48 14.59
CA CYS A 449 39.09 21.83 16.00
C CYS A 449 40.13 22.95 16.18
N GLU A 450 39.70 24.14 16.63
CA GLU A 450 40.59 25.29 16.86
C GLU A 450 41.20 25.23 18.26
N GLN A 451 40.36 25.14 19.29
CA GLN A 451 40.77 24.86 20.66
C GLN A 451 40.52 23.40 20.99
N ALA A 452 41.55 22.71 21.47
CA ALA A 452 41.45 21.32 21.91
C ALA A 452 40.42 21.16 23.04
N GLY A 453 39.62 20.10 22.97
CA GLY A 453 38.60 19.80 23.97
C GLY A 453 37.42 19.02 23.40
N MET A 454 36.32 18.97 24.16
CA MET A 454 35.12 18.24 23.76
C MET A 454 34.37 18.96 22.64
N LEU A 455 34.15 18.24 21.54
CA LEU A 455 33.28 18.62 20.43
C LEU A 455 32.17 17.60 20.24
N TYR A 456 31.05 18.03 19.65
CA TYR A 456 29.84 17.20 19.57
C TYR A 456 29.13 17.32 18.23
N PHE A 457 28.32 16.31 17.94
CA PHE A 457 27.47 16.29 16.75
C PHE A 457 26.10 15.70 17.07
N LEU A 458 25.06 16.25 16.45
CA LEU A 458 23.75 15.62 16.38
C LEU A 458 23.55 14.98 15.02
N THR A 459 23.13 13.71 15.03
CA THR A 459 22.65 12.99 13.85
C THR A 459 21.65 11.91 14.27
N PRO A 460 20.64 11.58 13.47
CA PRO A 460 19.83 10.39 13.62
C PRO A 460 20.69 9.14 13.51
N ARG A 461 20.19 8.04 14.06
CA ARG A 461 20.74 6.70 13.88
C ARG A 461 20.42 6.15 12.48
N PRO A 462 21.17 5.14 11.98
CA PRO A 462 20.95 4.57 10.65
C PRO A 462 19.55 3.97 10.44
N ASN A 463 18.91 3.45 11.50
CA ASN A 463 17.54 2.94 11.45
C ASN A 463 16.47 4.04 11.38
N ARG A 464 16.82 5.30 11.63
CA ARG A 464 15.91 6.45 11.54
C ARG A 464 16.00 7.12 10.17
N ASN A 465 17.22 7.30 9.67
CA ASN A 465 17.48 8.05 8.45
C ASN A 465 18.71 7.48 7.73
N LYS A 466 18.55 7.17 6.44
CA LYS A 466 19.61 6.66 5.57
C LYS A 466 20.82 7.61 5.46
N ASP A 467 20.61 8.91 5.66
CA ASP A 467 21.66 9.93 5.59
C ASP A 467 22.41 10.11 6.93
N SER A 468 22.13 9.26 7.93
CA SER A 468 22.79 9.24 9.23
C SER A 468 24.32 9.29 9.13
N GLN A 469 24.94 10.16 9.92
CA GLN A 469 26.40 10.25 10.05
C GLN A 469 26.95 9.45 11.24
N SER A 470 26.15 8.59 11.88
CA SER A 470 26.57 7.79 13.04
C SER A 470 27.85 7.00 12.76
N ALA A 471 27.87 6.21 11.69
CA ALA A 471 29.04 5.39 11.33
C ALA A 471 30.26 6.25 10.99
N THR A 472 30.06 7.38 10.30
CA THR A 472 31.13 8.32 9.95
C THR A 472 31.76 8.97 11.18
N LEU A 473 30.95 9.35 12.17
CA LEU A 473 31.41 9.92 13.43
C LEU A 473 32.12 8.86 14.30
N GLU A 474 31.53 7.66 14.41
CA GLU A 474 32.10 6.54 15.17
C GLU A 474 33.46 6.10 14.60
N ALA A 475 33.61 6.05 13.27
CA ALA A 475 34.88 5.78 12.61
C ALA A 475 35.96 6.84 12.89
N GLN A 476 35.56 8.07 13.21
CA GLN A 476 36.45 9.16 13.63
C GLN A 476 36.65 9.22 15.15
N GLY A 477 36.12 8.24 15.91
CA GLY A 477 36.32 8.13 17.35
C GLY A 477 35.29 8.85 18.21
N PHE A 478 34.21 9.38 17.62
CA PHE A 478 33.10 9.91 18.39
C PHE A 478 32.29 8.77 19.01
N LYS A 479 31.76 9.01 20.21
CA LYS A 479 30.90 8.06 20.91
C LYS A 479 29.52 8.64 21.12
N ALA A 480 28.48 7.82 20.92
CA ALA A 480 27.13 8.19 21.27
C ALA A 480 27.03 8.46 22.78
N VAL A 481 26.31 9.51 23.15
CA VAL A 481 26.06 9.91 24.53
C VAL A 481 24.83 9.17 25.06
N ALA A 482 24.86 8.78 26.34
CA ALA A 482 23.72 8.26 27.08
C ALA A 482 22.69 9.36 27.37
N LEU A 483 22.10 9.90 26.31
CA LEU A 483 21.04 10.89 26.31
C LEU A 483 19.91 10.39 25.41
N PRO A 484 18.65 10.38 25.89
CA PRO A 484 17.52 10.01 25.05
C PRO A 484 17.50 10.79 23.74
N GLU A 485 17.13 10.11 22.66
CA GLU A 485 16.87 10.79 21.39
C GLU A 485 15.78 11.84 21.58
N PHE A 486 15.94 12.95 20.87
CA PHE A 486 14.96 14.03 20.87
C PHE A 486 14.78 14.52 19.45
N GLN A 487 13.61 15.09 19.18
CA GLN A 487 13.24 15.55 17.85
C GLN A 487 13.87 16.92 17.59
N LEU A 488 14.82 16.97 16.66
CA LEU A 488 15.54 18.22 16.40
C LEU A 488 14.67 19.25 15.65
N PHE A 489 13.89 18.82 14.65
CA PHE A 489 12.98 19.67 13.86
C PHE A 489 11.93 18.81 13.14
N GLY A 490 10.89 19.45 12.59
CA GLY A 490 9.86 18.77 11.80
C GLY A 490 8.94 17.90 12.67
N PRO A 491 7.83 18.44 13.20
CA PRO A 491 7.01 17.75 14.19
C PRO A 491 6.53 16.40 13.67
N LYS A 492 6.57 15.37 14.53
CA LYS A 492 6.09 14.00 14.24
C LYS A 492 6.83 13.28 13.10
N LEU A 493 7.99 13.77 12.65
CA LEU A 493 8.87 13.05 11.73
C LEU A 493 9.91 12.22 12.49
N ALA A 494 9.70 10.90 12.53
CA ALA A 494 10.57 9.95 13.25
C ALA A 494 12.03 9.97 12.76
N GLN A 495 12.24 10.24 11.48
CA GLN A 495 13.57 10.34 10.84
C GLN A 495 14.44 11.51 11.36
N ASN A 496 13.86 12.44 12.13
CA ASN A 496 14.54 13.63 12.66
C ASN A 496 14.88 13.53 14.15
N TYR A 497 14.62 12.39 14.79
CA TYR A 497 15.14 12.10 16.12
C TYR A 497 16.65 11.95 16.05
N CYS A 498 17.37 12.67 16.90
CA CYS A 498 18.83 12.73 16.87
C CYS A 498 19.46 12.12 18.13
N THR A 499 20.59 11.45 17.94
CA THR A 499 21.52 11.05 18.99
C THR A 499 22.65 12.08 19.07
N LEU A 500 23.07 12.43 20.28
CA LEU A 500 24.26 13.24 20.53
C LEU A 500 25.51 12.37 20.50
N TYR A 501 26.53 12.81 19.78
CA TYR A 501 27.85 12.20 19.70
C TYR A 501 28.89 13.15 20.28
N GLN A 502 29.90 12.62 20.97
CA GLN A 502 30.97 13.42 21.57
C GLN A 502 32.36 12.82 21.33
N LYS A 503 33.38 13.68 21.29
CA LYS A 503 34.79 13.29 21.26
C LYS A 503 35.65 14.41 21.86
N HIS A 504 36.75 14.05 22.53
CA HIS A 504 37.84 14.99 22.79
C HIS A 504 38.70 15.09 21.53
N CYS A 505 38.76 16.27 20.93
CA CYS A 505 39.54 16.55 19.73
C CYS A 505 40.77 17.39 20.06
N GLU A 506 41.87 17.12 19.36
CA GLU A 506 43.09 17.91 19.47
C GLU A 506 43.02 19.16 18.58
N ALA A 507 43.75 20.22 18.94
CA ALA A 507 43.83 21.41 18.11
C ALA A 507 44.42 21.07 16.73
N GLY A 508 43.79 21.56 15.66
CA GLY A 508 44.11 21.23 14.27
C GLY A 508 43.51 19.91 13.76
N GLU A 509 42.81 19.15 14.60
CA GLU A 509 42.14 17.91 14.16
C GLU A 509 41.02 18.22 13.17
N LYS A 510 41.01 17.49 12.04
CA LYS A 510 40.01 17.59 10.98
C LYS A 510 38.89 16.58 11.18
N ILE A 511 37.65 17.04 11.11
CA ILE A 511 36.44 16.24 11.31
C ILE A 511 35.60 16.33 10.03
N ASN A 512 35.40 15.19 9.39
CA ASN A 512 34.65 15.08 8.15
C ASN A 512 33.23 14.60 8.41
N ILE A 513 32.24 15.30 7.85
CA ILE A 513 30.83 14.93 7.91
C ILE A 513 30.18 15.02 6.52
N GLY A 514 29.19 14.17 6.29
CA GLY A 514 28.37 14.15 5.07
C GLY A 514 27.07 14.95 5.22
N ALA A 515 26.03 14.45 4.55
CA ALA A 515 24.69 15.00 4.72
C ALA A 515 24.17 14.69 6.14
N TRP A 516 23.38 15.59 6.70
CA TRP A 516 22.58 15.30 7.89
C TRP A 516 23.39 15.09 9.20
N ALA A 517 24.24 16.07 9.56
CA ALA A 517 24.84 16.22 10.88
C ALA A 517 24.93 17.69 11.30
N VAL A 518 24.76 17.96 12.60
CA VAL A 518 24.84 19.32 13.18
C VAL A 518 26.00 19.40 14.17
N PRO A 519 27.05 20.19 13.89
CA PRO A 519 28.17 20.38 14.80
C PRO A 519 27.76 21.25 15.98
N LEU A 520 28.24 20.89 17.18
CA LEU A 520 28.01 21.64 18.41
C LEU A 520 29.30 21.76 19.22
N PHE A 521 29.43 22.84 19.96
CA PHE A 521 30.46 23.05 20.98
C PHE A 521 29.87 23.78 22.18
N LEU A 522 30.58 23.81 23.30
CA LEU A 522 30.18 24.59 24.47
C LEU A 522 30.89 25.94 24.42
N ALA A 523 30.14 27.04 24.58
CA ALA A 523 30.75 28.34 24.85
C ALA A 523 31.24 28.36 26.31
N GLU A 524 32.44 28.87 26.55
CA GLU A 524 32.96 29.12 27.91
C GLU A 524 32.19 30.21 28.65
#